data_AF-A0A3T1DA90-F1
#
_entry.id   AF-A0A3T1DA90-F1
#
_cell.length_a   1.000
_cell.length_b   1.000
_cell.length_c   1.000
_cell.angle_alpha   90.00
_cell.angle_beta   90.00
_cell.angle_gamma   90.00
#
_symmetry.space_group_name_H-M   'P 1'
#
loop_
_entity.id
_entity.type
_entity.pdbx_description
1 polymer ?
#
loop_
_entity_poly.entity_id
_entity_poly.type
_entity_poly.pdbx_seq_one_letter_code
_entity_poly.pdbx_strand_id
1 'polypeptide(L)'
;MINVSLLNTAKPLVAPPKPVKQPVVNAVQSRSPQVVKSKSITSGKVIPKSDSNRIPSKVTPKSDSNRIPSKITPKADKNRAPSKAIPKTDRKHAATGASPKTTKKRIVKLRKKNISPKRRYHAKRRLIPMSRNITEKSIEAISNQEGYDSGYREGLLAGEERILEEHIPNDLIIPDITAREAMAAGVQVLRNRGIPLLDAAGVYHELEKALQDKQPYAFIRLGDGELLTMAQEKVLTIEEIKRAGSFLPYAGVHLPNLTARDELASCLRLASLIGVPLSRHPHFQPLLFAVLRAHGIDYQGLRFTTSTMNYALHELGLLLRLLQGRKILVIGDVAVQLSQVLIEQGLEVSGIVTPVNGFSDVHRVVAEASTYDYDIALIAAGVPAIPIAVHLAGIGGKVTFDFGHLANRMAGLVHPERNGMK
;
A
#
# COMPACT_ATOMS: atom_id res chain seq x y z
N MET A 1 40.74 10.90 53.28
CA MET A 1 40.90 12.18 54.04
C MET A 1 40.48 13.28 53.06
N ILE A 2 39.43 14.10 53.19
CA ILE A 2 38.48 14.60 54.21
C ILE A 2 37.23 15.00 53.38
N ASN A 3 36.03 14.42 53.46
CA ASN A 3 34.90 14.58 54.41
C ASN A 3 34.41 16.02 54.69
N VAL A 4 33.29 16.44 54.08
CA VAL A 4 32.28 17.37 54.67
C VAL A 4 30.89 17.15 54.03
N SER A 5 29.98 16.54 54.82
CA SER A 5 28.51 16.70 55.02
C SER A 5 27.62 17.40 53.96
N LEU A 6 26.55 16.76 53.47
CA LEU A 6 25.20 16.54 54.08
C LEU A 6 24.33 17.79 54.21
N LEU A 7 23.22 17.84 53.46
CA LEU A 7 21.93 18.39 53.90
C LEU A 7 20.77 17.75 53.12
N ASN A 8 20.08 16.87 53.84
CA ASN A 8 18.79 16.28 53.52
C ASN A 8 17.68 17.34 53.62
N THR A 9 16.80 17.43 52.62
CA THR A 9 15.45 17.98 52.80
C THR A 9 14.43 16.93 52.34
N ALA A 10 13.80 16.29 53.34
CA ALA A 10 12.75 15.33 53.16
C ALA A 10 11.47 16.02 52.63
N LYS A 11 10.93 15.52 51.52
CA LYS A 11 9.56 15.82 51.07
C LYS A 11 8.56 14.93 51.84
N PRO A 12 7.39 15.45 52.24
CA PRO A 12 6.41 14.68 52.98
C PRO A 12 5.74 13.60 52.12
N LEU A 13 5.56 12.43 52.72
CA LEU A 13 4.76 11.32 52.20
C LEU A 13 3.30 11.75 52.03
N VAL A 14 2.78 11.62 50.82
CA VAL A 14 1.36 11.73 50.52
C VAL A 14 0.66 10.48 51.02
N ALA A 15 -0.35 10.66 51.87
CA ALA A 15 -1.16 9.59 52.43
C ALA A 15 -1.98 8.86 51.33
N PRO A 16 -2.19 7.54 51.46
CA PRO A 16 -3.01 6.78 50.52
C PRO A 16 -4.50 7.18 50.61
N PRO A 17 -5.25 7.16 49.49
CA PRO A 17 -6.67 7.50 49.49
C PRO A 17 -7.49 6.50 50.29
N LYS A 18 -8.42 7.02 51.10
CA LYS A 18 -9.39 6.24 51.88
C LYS A 18 -10.36 5.48 50.94
N PRO A 19 -10.80 4.26 51.30
CA PRO A 19 -11.74 3.50 50.50
C PRO A 19 -13.12 4.16 50.48
N VAL A 20 -13.66 4.38 49.28
CA VAL A 20 -15.02 4.88 49.04
C VAL A 20 -16.01 3.76 49.39
N LYS A 21 -16.91 4.05 50.33
CA LYS A 21 -18.02 3.17 50.72
C LYS A 21 -19.04 3.08 49.59
N GLN A 22 -19.37 1.85 49.18
CA GLN A 22 -20.54 1.55 48.36
C GLN A 22 -21.83 1.80 49.16
N PRO A 23 -22.87 2.40 48.58
CA PRO A 23 -24.21 2.31 49.12
C PRO A 23 -24.91 1.06 48.55
N VAL A 24 -25.23 0.12 49.43
CA VAL A 24 -26.24 -0.93 49.22
C VAL A 24 -27.48 -0.49 50.00
N VAL A 25 -28.64 -1.11 49.70
CA VAL A 25 -29.92 -1.09 50.44
C VAL A 25 -30.89 -0.03 49.85
N ASN A 26 -32.08 -0.32 49.29
CA ASN A 26 -32.97 -1.46 49.42
C ASN A 26 -33.99 -1.54 48.25
N ALA A 27 -34.28 -2.76 47.81
CA ALA A 27 -35.47 -3.08 47.02
C ALA A 27 -36.70 -3.15 47.95
N VAL A 28 -37.77 -2.44 47.58
CA VAL A 28 -39.10 -2.56 48.20
C VAL A 28 -40.08 -3.00 47.12
N GLN A 29 -40.61 -4.22 47.27
CA GLN A 29 -41.82 -4.67 46.58
C GLN A 29 -42.94 -4.78 47.62
N SER A 30 -44.07 -4.11 47.38
CA SER A 30 -45.40 -4.65 47.69
C SER A 30 -46.51 -3.80 47.07
N ARG A 31 -47.31 -4.39 46.18
CA ARG A 31 -48.77 -4.59 46.30
C ARG A 31 -49.36 -5.03 44.95
N SER A 32 -49.88 -6.25 44.91
CA SER A 32 -50.81 -6.76 43.91
C SER A 32 -52.26 -6.38 44.27
N PRO A 33 -53.23 -6.62 43.36
CA PRO A 33 -54.29 -7.56 43.74
C PRO A 33 -54.72 -8.57 42.64
N GLN A 34 -54.94 -9.81 43.11
CA GLN A 34 -55.88 -10.88 42.74
C GLN A 34 -55.95 -11.37 41.27
N VAL A 35 -55.96 -12.69 40.99
CA VAL A 35 -57.14 -13.59 41.01
C VAL A 35 -56.73 -15.10 41.04
N VAL A 36 -57.25 -15.83 42.06
CA VAL A 36 -57.91 -17.18 42.10
C VAL A 36 -57.23 -18.53 41.68
N LYS A 37 -57.09 -19.42 42.69
CA LYS A 37 -57.21 -20.93 42.82
C LYS A 37 -56.38 -21.86 41.87
N SER A 38 -55.70 -22.95 42.28
CA SER A 38 -56.03 -24.03 43.24
C SER A 38 -54.84 -24.98 43.55
N LYS A 39 -54.86 -25.61 44.76
CA LYS A 39 -54.34 -26.91 45.34
C LYS A 39 -53.29 -27.74 44.54
N SER A 40 -52.29 -28.48 45.07
CA SER A 40 -51.97 -29.16 46.36
C SER A 40 -50.46 -29.58 46.36
N ILE A 41 -49.64 -29.37 47.40
CA ILE A 41 -49.12 -30.33 48.44
C ILE A 41 -48.57 -31.67 47.85
N THR A 42 -47.32 -32.15 48.03
CA THR A 42 -46.57 -32.42 49.30
C THR A 42 -45.04 -32.66 49.08
N SER A 43 -44.21 -32.19 50.03
CA SER A 43 -42.97 -32.76 50.65
C SER A 43 -41.94 -33.54 49.79
N GLY A 44 -40.63 -33.26 49.77
CA GLY A 44 -39.63 -33.01 50.84
C GLY A 44 -38.42 -33.97 50.57
N LYS A 45 -37.16 -33.79 50.97
CA LYS A 45 -36.38 -32.82 51.76
C LYS A 45 -34.89 -33.27 51.67
N VAL A 46 -33.94 -32.35 51.36
CA VAL A 46 -32.57 -32.14 51.94
C VAL A 46 -31.50 -33.29 51.79
N ILE A 47 -30.34 -33.17 51.09
CA ILE A 47 -29.08 -32.36 51.24
C ILE A 47 -28.33 -32.72 52.58
N PRO A 48 -26.98 -32.61 52.85
CA PRO A 48 -25.80 -32.05 52.11
C PRO A 48 -24.39 -32.71 52.24
N LYS A 49 -23.42 -32.17 51.42
CA LYS A 49 -22.01 -31.71 51.70
C LYS A 49 -20.92 -32.72 52.16
N SER A 50 -19.59 -32.56 51.97
CA SER A 50 -18.68 -31.53 51.40
C SER A 50 -17.20 -32.02 51.41
N ASP A 51 -16.42 -31.55 50.42
CA ASP A 51 -15.05 -30.98 50.46
C ASP A 51 -13.74 -31.72 50.88
N SER A 52 -12.78 -31.68 49.93
CA SER A 52 -11.40 -31.13 49.99
C SER A 52 -10.12 -32.03 50.05
N ASN A 53 -9.24 -31.76 49.06
CA ASN A 53 -7.75 -31.67 49.02
C ASN A 53 -6.80 -32.79 49.53
N ARG A 54 -5.91 -33.30 48.63
CA ARG A 54 -4.41 -33.21 48.75
C ARG A 54 -3.64 -33.81 47.56
N ILE A 55 -2.52 -33.18 47.19
CA ILE A 55 -1.41 -33.70 46.33
C ILE A 55 -0.31 -34.30 47.26
N PRO A 56 0.52 -35.29 46.83
CA PRO A 56 1.90 -34.98 46.42
C PRO A 56 2.47 -35.84 45.24
N SER A 57 3.74 -35.56 44.92
CA SER A 57 4.51 -35.68 43.67
C SER A 57 5.32 -36.97 43.37
N LYS A 58 5.64 -37.14 42.07
CA LYS A 58 6.86 -37.69 41.38
C LYS A 58 7.46 -39.06 41.76
N VAL A 59 7.53 -39.97 40.77
CA VAL A 59 8.69 -40.86 40.44
C VAL A 59 8.72 -41.15 38.92
N THR A 60 9.92 -41.23 38.34
CA THR A 60 10.30 -41.48 36.93
C THR A 60 10.19 -42.95 36.50
N PRO A 61 10.36 -43.25 35.19
CA PRO A 61 11.45 -44.17 34.84
C PRO A 61 12.24 -43.82 33.56
N LYS A 62 13.49 -44.31 33.53
CA LYS A 62 14.45 -44.35 32.42
C LYS A 62 14.07 -45.44 31.41
N SER A 63 14.41 -45.26 30.12
CA SER A 63 14.92 -46.37 29.29
C SER A 63 15.73 -45.86 28.10
N ASP A 64 16.71 -46.68 27.74
CA ASP A 64 17.89 -46.43 26.92
C ASP A 64 17.68 -46.60 25.41
N SER A 65 18.70 -46.13 24.67
CA SER A 65 19.20 -46.67 23.40
C SER A 65 18.40 -46.45 22.11
N ASN A 66 18.95 -45.65 21.18
CA ASN A 66 19.55 -46.24 19.99
C ASN A 66 20.38 -45.27 19.15
N ARG A 67 21.36 -45.87 18.47
CA ARG A 67 22.53 -45.36 17.77
C ARG A 67 22.28 -45.50 16.25
N ILE A 68 22.46 -44.42 15.47
CA ILE A 68 23.14 -44.23 14.14
C ILE A 68 22.83 -45.27 12.99
N PRO A 69 22.85 -44.99 11.64
CA PRO A 69 23.41 -43.85 10.88
C PRO A 69 22.58 -43.27 9.70
N SER A 70 23.14 -42.18 9.21
CA SER A 70 23.11 -41.64 7.84
C SER A 70 23.41 -42.63 6.70
N LYS A 71 22.77 -42.37 5.54
CA LYS A 71 23.20 -42.55 4.13
C LYS A 71 22.07 -43.14 3.29
N ILE A 72 21.45 -42.34 2.42
CA ILE A 72 21.01 -42.77 1.08
C ILE A 72 21.14 -41.59 0.13
N THR A 73 22.11 -41.66 -0.77
CA THR A 73 22.02 -41.10 -2.14
C THR A 73 21.41 -42.17 -3.05
N PRO A 74 20.69 -41.77 -4.10
CA PRO A 74 21.04 -42.25 -5.44
C PRO A 74 21.09 -41.08 -6.45
N LYS A 75 22.23 -40.90 -7.11
CA LYS A 75 22.50 -41.32 -8.51
C LYS A 75 21.79 -40.47 -9.56
N ALA A 76 22.63 -39.68 -10.22
CA ALA A 76 22.43 -39.09 -11.53
C ALA A 76 22.05 -40.14 -12.57
N ASP A 77 21.15 -39.76 -13.47
CA ASP A 77 21.08 -40.35 -14.80
C ASP A 77 21.38 -39.28 -15.85
N LYS A 78 22.43 -39.55 -16.61
CA LYS A 78 22.80 -38.86 -17.84
C LYS A 78 21.92 -39.47 -18.92
N ASN A 79 21.24 -38.64 -19.71
CA ASN A 79 21.33 -38.68 -21.17
C ASN A 79 20.40 -37.64 -21.82
N ARG A 80 21.01 -36.83 -22.68
CA ARG A 80 20.54 -36.39 -24.02
C ARG A 80 20.46 -34.87 -24.21
N ALA A 81 21.49 -34.36 -24.87
CA ALA A 81 21.51 -33.16 -25.70
C ALA A 81 22.27 -33.52 -27.00
N PRO A 82 22.33 -32.70 -28.06
CA PRO A 82 21.45 -31.61 -28.51
C PRO A 82 21.00 -31.78 -29.99
N SER A 83 20.08 -30.95 -30.48
CA SER A 83 19.91 -30.75 -31.94
C SER A 83 19.84 -29.27 -32.28
N LYS A 84 20.93 -28.74 -32.84
CA LYS A 84 20.96 -27.53 -33.67
C LYS A 84 20.67 -27.95 -35.12
N ALA A 85 19.84 -27.21 -35.85
CA ALA A 85 20.07 -26.85 -37.25
C ALA A 85 18.98 -25.89 -37.76
N ILE A 86 19.43 -24.72 -38.23
CA ILE A 86 18.74 -23.81 -39.16
C ILE A 86 18.93 -24.37 -40.58
N PRO A 87 18.00 -24.10 -41.51
CA PRO A 87 18.45 -23.48 -42.77
C PRO A 87 17.56 -22.32 -43.24
N LYS A 88 18.23 -21.28 -43.77
CA LYS A 88 17.66 -20.23 -44.63
C LYS A 88 17.59 -20.74 -46.07
N THR A 89 16.59 -20.35 -46.85
CA THR A 89 16.74 -20.11 -48.30
C THR A 89 15.77 -19.04 -48.80
N ASP A 90 16.32 -18.14 -49.61
CA ASP A 90 15.69 -17.07 -50.38
C ASP A 90 14.65 -17.54 -51.41
N ARG A 91 13.68 -16.66 -51.72
CA ARG A 91 13.21 -16.48 -53.10
C ARG A 91 12.62 -15.09 -53.34
N LYS A 92 13.30 -14.33 -54.19
CA LYS A 92 12.83 -13.15 -54.92
C LYS A 92 11.87 -13.58 -56.03
N HIS A 93 10.80 -12.82 -56.28
CA HIS A 93 10.27 -12.56 -57.63
C HIS A 93 9.60 -11.18 -57.70
N ALA A 94 10.04 -10.38 -58.67
CA ALA A 94 9.51 -9.09 -59.10
C ALA A 94 8.29 -9.31 -60.04
N ALA A 95 7.21 -8.56 -59.91
CA ALA A 95 6.85 -7.31 -60.63
C ALA A 95 6.24 -7.50 -62.05
N THR A 96 4.98 -7.06 -62.20
CA THR A 96 4.29 -6.52 -63.39
C THR A 96 2.95 -5.96 -62.88
N GLY A 97 2.37 -4.80 -63.23
CA GLY A 97 2.60 -3.78 -64.24
C GLY A 97 1.23 -3.11 -64.56
N ALA A 98 1.22 -1.78 -64.63
CA ALA A 98 0.29 -0.90 -65.38
C ALA A 98 -1.19 -0.65 -64.94
N SER A 99 -1.46 0.64 -64.69
CA SER A 99 -2.73 1.42 -64.63
C SER A 99 -3.42 1.55 -66.03
N PRO A 100 -4.45 2.42 -66.35
CA PRO A 100 -5.09 3.56 -65.63
C PRO A 100 -6.61 3.87 -65.95
N LYS A 101 -7.12 5.02 -65.41
CA LYS A 101 -8.09 6.03 -65.97
C LYS A 101 -9.51 6.21 -65.36
N THR A 102 -9.66 7.35 -64.65
CA THR A 102 -10.63 8.48 -64.78
C THR A 102 -12.13 8.29 -65.06
N THR A 103 -12.99 9.00 -64.30
CA THR A 103 -14.07 9.85 -64.86
C THR A 103 -14.48 11.01 -63.94
N LYS A 104 -14.76 12.18 -64.55
CA LYS A 104 -15.17 13.47 -63.96
C LYS A 104 -16.68 13.73 -64.22
N LYS A 105 -17.21 14.76 -63.53
CA LYS A 105 -18.22 15.81 -63.92
C LYS A 105 -19.56 15.71 -63.17
N ARG A 106 -20.32 16.78 -62.85
CA ARG A 106 -20.24 18.28 -62.93
C ARG A 106 -21.65 18.82 -62.57
N ILE A 107 -21.78 20.10 -62.16
CA ILE A 107 -22.83 21.13 -62.46
C ILE A 107 -22.70 22.22 -61.37
N VAL A 108 -22.28 23.50 -61.53
CA VAL A 108 -22.47 24.66 -62.45
C VAL A 108 -23.70 25.54 -62.14
N LYS A 109 -23.45 26.83 -61.81
CA LYS A 109 -24.08 28.10 -62.30
C LYS A 109 -24.18 29.17 -61.18
N LEU A 110 -24.13 30.49 -61.36
CA LEU A 110 -23.59 31.47 -62.32
C LEU A 110 -24.09 32.86 -61.84
N ARG A 111 -23.28 33.93 -61.76
CA ARG A 111 -23.61 35.30 -62.28
C ARG A 111 -22.61 36.40 -61.89
N LYS A 112 -22.29 37.22 -62.90
CA LYS A 112 -21.53 38.48 -62.87
C LYS A 112 -22.46 39.70 -62.65
N LYS A 113 -21.91 40.81 -62.14
CA LYS A 113 -22.09 42.17 -62.70
C LYS A 113 -21.04 43.16 -62.16
N ASN A 114 -20.55 44.00 -63.07
CA ASN A 114 -19.64 45.14 -62.84
C ASN A 114 -20.45 46.46 -62.80
N ILE A 115 -19.91 47.48 -62.11
CA ILE A 115 -19.68 48.90 -62.50
C ILE A 115 -19.74 49.85 -61.25
N SER A 116 -18.76 50.75 -61.19
CA SER A 116 -18.25 51.73 -60.19
C SER A 116 -19.08 53.04 -60.02
N PRO A 117 -18.66 54.19 -59.38
CA PRO A 117 -17.42 54.56 -58.64
C PRO A 117 -17.54 55.52 -57.39
N LYS A 118 -16.39 55.84 -56.76
CA LYS A 118 -16.01 57.03 -55.92
C LYS A 118 -16.61 57.25 -54.50
N ARG A 119 -15.77 57.12 -53.46
CA ARG A 119 -15.31 58.25 -52.59
C ARG A 119 -14.19 57.83 -51.62
N ARG A 120 -13.24 58.74 -51.46
CA ARG A 120 -11.99 58.70 -50.66
C ARG A 120 -12.25 58.40 -49.18
N TYR A 121 -11.35 57.66 -48.53
CA TYR A 121 -10.74 58.04 -47.24
C TYR A 121 -9.42 57.28 -47.02
N HIS A 122 -8.45 57.98 -46.43
CA HIS A 122 -7.07 57.57 -46.20
C HIS A 122 -6.94 56.35 -45.27
N ALA A 123 -6.12 55.37 -45.65
CA ALA A 123 -5.52 54.42 -44.70
C ALA A 123 -4.08 54.07 -45.12
N LYS A 124 -3.18 54.21 -44.16
CA LYS A 124 -1.72 54.15 -44.25
C LYS A 124 -1.22 52.82 -44.80
N ARG A 125 -0.35 52.88 -45.84
CA ARG A 125 0.57 51.79 -46.18
C ARG A 125 1.57 51.63 -45.03
N ARG A 126 1.35 50.65 -44.16
CA ARG A 126 2.41 50.11 -43.30
C ARG A 126 3.21 49.10 -44.12
N LEU A 127 4.47 49.43 -44.35
CA LEU A 127 5.52 48.48 -44.76
C LEU A 127 5.54 47.36 -43.71
N ILE A 128 5.38 46.10 -44.16
CA ILE A 128 5.61 44.92 -43.34
C ILE A 128 7.13 44.86 -43.08
N PRO A 129 7.61 45.01 -41.84
CA PRO A 129 8.99 44.72 -41.54
C PRO A 129 9.15 43.20 -41.56
N MET A 130 10.14 42.70 -42.30
CA MET A 130 10.55 41.32 -42.19
C MET A 130 10.82 40.97 -40.72
N SER A 131 10.08 39.97 -40.24
CA SER A 131 10.25 39.32 -38.95
C SER A 131 11.65 38.73 -38.83
N ARG A 132 12.59 39.46 -38.21
CA ARG A 132 13.83 38.90 -37.64
C ARG A 132 13.69 38.59 -36.14
N ASN A 133 12.77 39.25 -35.43
CA ASN A 133 12.70 39.17 -33.96
C ASN A 133 11.93 37.95 -33.39
N ILE A 134 11.21 37.19 -34.23
CA ILE A 134 10.49 35.97 -33.76
C ILE A 134 11.45 34.77 -33.77
N THR A 135 12.40 34.74 -34.71
CA THR A 135 13.36 33.64 -34.82
C THR A 135 14.45 33.72 -33.74
N GLU A 136 14.91 34.93 -33.40
CA GLU A 136 15.93 35.13 -32.36
C GLU A 136 15.43 34.71 -30.97
N LYS A 137 14.23 35.11 -30.54
CA LYS A 137 13.67 34.71 -29.23
C LYS A 137 13.39 33.21 -29.11
N SER A 138 13.03 32.56 -30.22
CA SER A 138 12.84 31.10 -30.25
C SER A 138 14.17 30.35 -30.19
N ILE A 139 15.21 30.85 -30.87
CA ILE A 139 16.57 30.30 -30.81
C ILE A 139 17.18 30.52 -29.42
N GLU A 140 16.94 31.67 -28.79
CA GLU A 140 17.40 31.98 -27.43
C GLU A 140 16.70 31.10 -26.38
N ALA A 141 15.39 30.83 -26.52
CA ALA A 141 14.67 29.93 -25.64
C ALA A 141 15.09 28.45 -25.78
N ILE A 142 15.40 28.00 -26.99
CA ILE A 142 15.94 26.66 -27.26
C ILE A 142 17.38 26.55 -26.74
N SER A 143 18.23 27.54 -27.01
CA SER A 143 19.61 27.62 -26.52
C SER A 143 19.70 27.69 -24.99
N ASN A 144 18.79 28.43 -24.34
CA ASN A 144 18.70 28.48 -22.88
C ASN A 144 18.21 27.16 -22.28
N GLN A 145 17.31 26.44 -22.95
CA GLN A 145 16.89 25.10 -22.53
C GLN A 145 18.02 24.07 -22.72
N GLU A 146 18.74 24.12 -23.84
CA GLU A 146 19.90 23.26 -24.09
C GLU A 146 21.05 23.56 -23.12
N GLY A 147 21.31 24.83 -22.80
CA GLY A 147 22.29 25.24 -21.80
C GLY A 147 21.92 24.82 -20.38
N TYR A 148 20.64 24.95 -20.00
CA TYR A 148 20.12 24.45 -18.72
C TYR A 148 20.23 22.93 -18.62
N ASP A 149 19.80 22.20 -19.65
CA ASP A 149 19.86 20.74 -19.68
C ASP A 149 21.31 20.23 -19.70
N SER A 150 22.22 20.95 -20.36
CA SER A 150 23.66 20.66 -20.35
C SER A 150 24.26 20.90 -18.97
N GLY A 151 24.02 22.05 -18.36
CA GLY A 151 24.52 22.36 -17.02
C GLY A 151 23.93 21.45 -15.93
N TYR A 152 22.67 21.03 -16.07
CA TYR A 152 22.04 20.05 -15.19
C TYR A 152 22.70 18.66 -15.33
N ARG A 153 22.94 18.19 -16.56
CA ARG A 153 23.64 16.92 -16.81
C ARG A 153 25.08 16.96 -16.29
N GLU A 154 25.79 18.04 -16.54
CA GLU A 154 27.15 18.26 -16.06
C GLU A 154 27.20 18.30 -14.53
N GLY A 155 26.28 19.02 -13.88
CA GLY A 155 26.17 19.06 -12.42
C GLY A 155 25.82 17.69 -11.81
N LEU A 156 24.95 16.91 -12.45
CA LEU A 156 24.60 15.57 -12.01
C LEU A 156 25.80 14.62 -12.12
N LEU A 157 26.49 14.61 -13.28
CA LEU A 157 27.69 13.83 -13.51
C LEU A 157 28.82 14.22 -12.55
N ALA A 158 29.10 15.51 -12.42
CA ALA A 158 30.11 16.03 -11.50
C ALA A 158 29.77 15.69 -10.04
N GLY A 159 28.49 15.69 -9.67
CA GLY A 159 28.04 15.25 -8.35
C GLY A 159 28.28 13.75 -8.11
N GLU A 160 27.89 12.89 -9.06
CA GLU A 160 28.10 11.44 -8.97
C GLU A 160 29.60 11.09 -8.91
N GLU A 161 30.41 11.68 -9.79
CA GLU A 161 31.86 11.43 -9.87
C GLU A 161 32.62 11.99 -8.66
N ARG A 162 32.23 13.15 -8.13
CA ARG A 162 32.81 13.69 -6.89
C ARG A 162 32.56 12.78 -5.69
N ILE A 163 31.36 12.20 -5.59
CA ILE A 163 31.08 11.23 -4.52
C ILE A 163 31.97 10.00 -4.66
N LEU A 164 32.22 9.52 -5.89
CA LEU A 164 33.17 8.42 -6.11
C LEU A 164 34.59 8.84 -5.68
N GLU A 165 35.06 10.02 -6.09
CA GLU A 165 36.37 10.57 -5.71
C GLU A 165 36.56 10.62 -4.18
N GLU A 166 35.55 11.07 -3.43
CA GLU A 166 35.57 11.13 -1.97
C GLU A 166 35.72 9.75 -1.29
N HIS A 167 35.41 8.65 -1.99
CA HIS A 167 35.46 7.28 -1.47
C HIS A 167 36.63 6.44 -2.00
N ILE A 168 37.37 6.91 -3.01
CA ILE A 168 38.58 6.25 -3.50
C ILE A 168 39.73 6.60 -2.53
N PRO A 169 40.47 5.60 -1.98
CA PRO A 169 41.64 5.87 -1.15
C PRO A 169 42.72 6.67 -1.92
N ASN A 170 43.38 7.61 -1.22
CA ASN A 170 44.39 8.50 -1.83
C ASN A 170 45.62 7.78 -2.43
N ASP A 171 45.83 6.51 -2.09
CA ASP A 171 46.91 5.64 -2.57
C ASP A 171 46.48 4.68 -3.69
N LEU A 172 45.26 4.82 -4.22
CA LEU A 172 44.70 3.94 -5.23
C LEU A 172 44.14 4.73 -6.43
N ILE A 173 44.47 4.29 -7.64
CA ILE A 173 43.81 4.73 -8.87
C ILE A 173 43.05 3.52 -9.44
N ILE A 174 41.76 3.69 -9.73
CA ILE A 174 40.95 2.68 -10.42
C ILE A 174 40.69 3.20 -11.84
N PRO A 175 41.43 2.73 -12.85
CA PRO A 175 41.22 3.18 -14.23
C PRO A 175 39.89 2.64 -14.79
N ASP A 176 39.36 3.35 -15.80
CA ASP A 176 38.25 2.90 -16.65
C ASP A 176 36.97 2.51 -15.89
N ILE A 177 36.62 3.28 -14.85
CA ILE A 177 35.37 3.12 -14.10
C ILE A 177 34.65 4.45 -13.94
N THR A 178 33.32 4.42 -14.06
CA THR A 178 32.43 5.54 -13.73
C THR A 178 31.83 5.37 -12.34
N ALA A 179 31.36 6.46 -11.73
CA ALA A 179 30.59 6.41 -10.47
C ALA A 179 29.40 5.44 -10.54
N ARG A 180 28.75 5.37 -11.71
CA ARG A 180 27.62 4.45 -11.95
C ARG A 180 28.02 2.99 -11.90
N GLU A 181 29.15 2.64 -12.51
CA GLU A 181 29.68 1.27 -12.49
C GLU A 181 30.16 0.87 -11.10
N ALA A 182 30.84 1.79 -10.39
CA ALA A 182 31.23 1.59 -9.01
C ALA A 182 30.00 1.35 -8.10
N MET A 183 28.94 2.16 -8.26
CA MET A 183 27.67 1.96 -7.55
C MET A 183 27.02 0.62 -7.91
N ALA A 184 26.97 0.25 -9.19
CA ALA A 184 26.39 -1.02 -9.63
C ALA A 184 27.13 -2.22 -9.03
N ALA A 185 28.47 -2.17 -9.02
CA ALA A 185 29.31 -3.17 -8.36
C ALA A 185 29.04 -3.22 -6.85
N GLY A 186 28.97 -2.06 -6.20
CA GLY A 186 28.60 -1.96 -4.78
C GLY A 186 27.22 -2.56 -4.46
N VAL A 187 26.22 -2.32 -5.31
CA VAL A 187 24.88 -2.92 -5.17
C VAL A 187 24.93 -4.44 -5.28
N GLN A 188 25.74 -5.01 -6.17
CA GLN A 188 25.92 -6.46 -6.24
C GLN A 188 26.51 -7.03 -4.95
N VAL A 189 27.48 -6.34 -4.34
CA VAL A 189 28.05 -6.73 -3.05
C VAL A 189 27.01 -6.65 -1.93
N LEU A 190 26.17 -5.62 -1.94
CA LEU A 190 25.11 -5.40 -0.93
C LEU A 190 23.88 -6.29 -1.12
N ARG A 191 23.81 -7.11 -2.18
CA ARG A 191 22.64 -7.91 -2.51
C ARG A 191 22.21 -8.86 -1.39
N ASN A 192 23.17 -9.40 -0.63
CA ASN A 192 22.92 -10.27 0.52
C ASN A 192 22.28 -9.54 1.72
N ARG A 193 22.28 -8.20 1.74
CA ARG A 193 21.58 -7.36 2.73
C ARG A 193 20.20 -6.93 2.23
N GLY A 194 19.84 -7.29 1.00
CA GLY A 194 18.56 -6.95 0.39
C GLY A 194 17.40 -7.69 1.04
N ILE A 195 16.27 -7.02 1.16
CA ILE A 195 15.02 -7.63 1.60
C ILE A 195 14.29 -8.12 0.36
N PRO A 196 13.97 -9.42 0.25
CA PRO A 196 13.26 -9.95 -0.91
C PRO A 196 11.84 -9.40 -0.98
N LEU A 197 11.38 -9.08 -2.18
CA LEU A 197 10.02 -8.67 -2.47
C LEU A 197 9.33 -9.78 -3.26
N LEU A 198 8.10 -10.13 -2.87
CA LEU A 198 7.25 -10.99 -3.70
C LEU A 198 6.83 -10.23 -4.95
N ASP A 199 6.92 -10.90 -6.10
CA ASP A 199 6.40 -10.42 -7.37
C ASP A 199 4.90 -10.73 -7.52
N ALA A 200 4.30 -10.29 -8.63
CA ALA A 200 2.86 -10.46 -8.85
C ALA A 200 2.41 -11.93 -8.89
N ALA A 201 3.25 -12.82 -9.45
CA ALA A 201 2.96 -14.25 -9.48
C ALA A 201 2.98 -14.84 -8.07
N GLY A 202 3.98 -14.51 -7.26
CA GLY A 202 4.08 -14.94 -5.87
C GLY A 202 2.92 -14.45 -5.02
N VAL A 203 2.56 -13.16 -5.13
CA VAL A 203 1.40 -12.60 -4.40
C VAL A 203 0.09 -13.26 -4.83
N TYR A 204 -0.11 -13.50 -6.13
CA TYR A 204 -1.29 -14.22 -6.62
C TYR A 204 -1.40 -15.62 -6.01
N HIS A 205 -0.32 -16.41 -6.02
CA HIS A 205 -0.33 -17.77 -5.49
C HIS A 205 -0.64 -17.80 -3.99
N GLU A 206 -0.14 -16.84 -3.22
CA GLU A 206 -0.42 -16.77 -1.79
C GLU A 206 -1.86 -16.41 -1.49
N LEU A 207 -2.40 -15.41 -2.18
CA LEU A 207 -3.80 -15.03 -2.04
C LEU A 207 -4.72 -16.17 -2.48
N GLU A 208 -4.42 -16.83 -3.61
CA GLU A 208 -5.19 -17.97 -4.11
C GLU A 208 -5.18 -19.13 -3.10
N LYS A 209 -4.00 -19.46 -2.56
CA LYS A 209 -3.86 -20.50 -1.52
C LYS A 209 -4.64 -20.12 -0.26
N ALA A 210 -4.55 -18.88 0.20
CA ALA A 210 -5.28 -18.41 1.38
C ALA A 210 -6.81 -18.51 1.19
N LEU A 211 -7.30 -18.16 0.00
CA LEU A 211 -8.72 -18.29 -0.35
C LEU A 211 -9.16 -19.76 -0.43
N GLN A 212 -8.35 -20.64 -1.02
CA GLN A 212 -8.64 -22.07 -1.12
C GLN A 212 -8.69 -22.73 0.27
N ASP A 213 -7.69 -22.43 1.10
CA ASP A 213 -7.53 -23.04 2.43
C ASP A 213 -8.34 -22.32 3.52
N LYS A 214 -9.08 -21.27 3.16
CA LYS A 214 -9.79 -20.37 4.08
C LYS A 214 -8.90 -19.93 5.24
N GLN A 215 -7.70 -19.49 4.91
CA GLN A 215 -6.74 -18.99 5.88
C GLN A 215 -6.84 -17.47 6.00
N PRO A 216 -6.80 -16.91 7.22
CA PRO A 216 -6.61 -15.48 7.42
C PRO A 216 -5.44 -14.95 6.60
N TYR A 217 -5.70 -13.93 5.77
CA TYR A 217 -4.62 -13.26 5.04
C TYR A 217 -4.88 -11.76 4.90
N ALA A 218 -4.04 -10.96 5.53
CA ALA A 218 -4.10 -9.50 5.44
C ALA A 218 -3.01 -8.99 4.49
N PHE A 219 -3.42 -8.58 3.29
CA PHE A 219 -2.57 -7.84 2.37
C PHE A 219 -2.81 -6.33 2.53
N ILE A 220 -1.86 -5.66 3.17
CA ILE A 220 -1.89 -4.20 3.40
C ILE A 220 -0.84 -3.48 2.56
N ARG A 221 -1.01 -2.18 2.30
CA ARG A 221 -0.05 -1.39 1.52
C ARG A 221 0.30 -0.09 2.24
N LEU A 222 1.57 0.28 2.20
CA LEU A 222 2.10 1.52 2.76
C LEU A 222 2.38 2.52 1.65
N GLY A 223 1.75 3.68 1.73
CA GLY A 223 2.08 4.89 0.99
C GLY A 223 2.69 5.96 1.89
N ASP A 224 2.78 7.17 1.37
CA ASP A 224 3.20 8.36 2.10
C ASP A 224 2.25 8.67 3.26
N GLY A 225 0.93 8.50 3.09
CA GLY A 225 -0.05 8.76 4.13
C GLY A 225 0.14 7.89 5.38
N GLU A 226 0.30 6.58 5.19
CA GLU A 226 0.49 5.63 6.29
C GLU A 226 1.83 5.85 6.99
N LEU A 227 2.90 6.10 6.21
CA LEU A 227 4.23 6.36 6.75
C LEU A 227 4.30 7.67 7.55
N LEU A 228 3.70 8.75 7.03
CA LEU A 228 3.60 10.03 7.74
C LEU A 228 2.75 9.89 9.02
N THR A 229 1.65 9.13 8.96
CA THR A 229 0.83 8.85 10.15
C THR A 229 1.65 8.12 11.22
N MET A 230 2.44 7.11 10.83
CA MET A 230 3.28 6.36 11.76
C MET A 230 4.50 7.16 12.28
N ALA A 231 4.92 8.22 11.58
CA ALA A 231 6.08 9.03 11.95
C ALA A 231 5.82 10.02 13.11
N GLN A 232 4.55 10.33 13.40
CA GLN A 232 4.12 11.33 14.39
C GLN A 232 4.84 11.18 15.74
N GLU A 233 5.62 12.19 16.12
CA GLU A 233 6.31 12.30 17.41
C GLU A 233 7.26 11.11 17.69
N LYS A 234 7.71 10.43 16.63
CA LYS A 234 8.65 9.29 16.67
C LYS A 234 9.85 9.52 15.77
N VAL A 235 9.60 10.04 14.58
CA VAL A 235 10.61 10.36 13.57
C VAL A 235 10.50 11.81 13.13
N LEU A 236 9.27 12.32 13.02
CA LEU A 236 8.98 13.70 12.61
C LEU A 236 8.06 14.35 13.63
N THR A 237 8.19 15.66 13.80
CA THR A 237 7.26 16.46 14.62
C THR A 237 5.91 16.59 13.93
N ILE A 238 4.85 16.90 14.69
CA ILE A 238 3.53 17.19 14.10
C ILE A 238 3.62 18.33 13.06
N GLU A 239 4.43 19.36 13.28
CA GLU A 239 4.61 20.48 12.34
C GLU A 239 5.29 20.06 11.03
N GLU A 240 6.27 19.16 11.10
CA GLU A 240 6.88 18.56 9.90
C GLU A 240 5.86 17.74 9.11
N ILE A 241 5.05 16.96 9.81
CA ILE A 241 4.02 16.12 9.17
C ILE A 241 2.91 16.96 8.56
N LYS A 242 2.46 18.04 9.22
CA LYS A 242 1.49 18.98 8.65
C LYS A 242 1.99 19.60 7.34
N ARG A 243 3.29 19.92 7.26
CA ARG A 243 3.92 20.46 6.05
C ARG A 243 4.03 19.41 4.94
N ALA A 244 4.45 18.20 5.29
CA ALA A 244 4.65 17.11 4.34
C ALA A 244 3.36 16.40 3.89
N GLY A 245 2.32 16.44 4.72
CA GLY A 245 1.12 15.60 4.62
C GLY A 245 -0.18 16.38 4.68
N SER A 246 -0.27 17.50 3.96
CA SER A 246 -1.51 18.30 3.87
C SER A 246 -2.73 17.49 3.37
N PHE A 247 -2.48 16.38 2.68
CA PHE A 247 -3.49 15.44 2.18
C PHE A 247 -3.97 14.41 3.22
N LEU A 248 -3.37 14.34 4.42
CA LEU A 248 -3.73 13.33 5.43
C LEU A 248 -5.21 13.35 5.85
N PRO A 249 -5.91 14.51 5.96
CA PRO A 249 -7.35 14.52 6.19
C PRO A 249 -8.13 13.79 5.10
N TYR A 250 -7.74 13.95 3.84
CA TYR A 250 -8.32 13.18 2.72
C TYR A 250 -8.01 11.69 2.83
N ALA A 251 -6.83 11.32 3.33
CA ALA A 251 -6.46 9.93 3.59
C ALA A 251 -7.09 9.36 4.89
N GLY A 252 -7.95 10.12 5.58
CA GLY A 252 -8.70 9.68 6.75
C GLY A 252 -8.06 9.97 8.10
N VAL A 253 -7.02 10.80 8.17
CA VAL A 253 -6.31 11.13 9.42
C VAL A 253 -6.24 12.64 9.65
N HIS A 254 -6.80 13.10 10.76
CA HIS A 254 -6.62 14.46 11.26
C HIS A 254 -5.49 14.51 12.30
N LEU A 255 -4.53 15.41 12.14
CA LEU A 255 -3.37 15.52 13.01
C LEU A 255 -3.67 16.40 14.25
N PRO A 256 -3.15 16.03 15.45
CA PRO A 256 -2.44 14.78 15.75
C PRO A 256 -3.41 13.61 15.92
N ASN A 257 -3.00 12.41 15.50
CA ASN A 257 -3.70 11.17 15.81
C ASN A 257 -2.70 10.07 16.16
N LEU A 258 -2.27 10.06 17.43
CA LEU A 258 -1.30 9.09 17.93
C LEU A 258 -1.91 7.69 18.11
N THR A 259 -3.23 7.60 18.28
CA THR A 259 -3.93 6.31 18.26
C THR A 259 -3.78 5.64 16.91
N ALA A 260 -4.01 6.37 15.81
CA ALA A 260 -3.80 5.86 14.46
C ALA A 260 -2.34 5.45 14.23
N ARG A 261 -1.38 6.24 14.73
CA ARG A 261 0.05 5.92 14.66
C ARG A 261 0.34 4.55 15.30
N ASP A 262 -0.11 4.35 16.53
CA ASP A 262 0.22 3.15 17.31
C ASP A 262 -0.55 1.92 16.84
N GLU A 263 -1.79 2.10 16.38
CA GLU A 263 -2.60 1.03 15.79
C GLU A 263 -2.00 0.55 14.46
N LEU A 264 -1.60 1.47 13.55
CA LEU A 264 -0.91 1.07 12.32
C LEU A 264 0.34 0.25 12.62
N ALA A 265 1.19 0.72 13.53
CA ALA A 265 2.39 -0.02 13.92
C ALA A 265 2.06 -1.42 14.47
N SER A 266 0.95 -1.58 15.17
CA SER A 266 0.46 -2.88 15.66
C SER A 266 -0.02 -3.77 14.50
N CYS A 267 -0.78 -3.21 13.55
CA CYS A 267 -1.25 -3.90 12.36
C CYS A 267 -0.10 -4.43 11.49
N LEU A 268 1.00 -3.68 11.33
CA LEU A 268 2.16 -4.15 10.57
C LEU A 268 2.77 -5.44 11.14
N ARG A 269 2.68 -5.66 12.46
CA ARG A 269 3.19 -6.89 13.10
C ARG A 269 2.30 -8.10 12.84
N LEU A 270 1.03 -7.88 12.48
CA LEU A 270 0.02 -8.92 12.28
C LEU A 270 -0.26 -9.20 10.80
N ALA A 271 0.11 -8.27 9.92
CA ALA A 271 -0.14 -8.39 8.49
C ALA A 271 0.58 -9.61 7.88
N SER A 272 -0.08 -10.26 6.92
CA SER A 272 0.47 -11.42 6.21
C SER A 272 1.46 -11.00 5.11
N LEU A 273 1.19 -9.86 4.48
CA LEU A 273 2.01 -9.27 3.43
C LEU A 273 1.87 -7.75 3.43
N ILE A 274 2.99 -7.04 3.25
CA ILE A 274 3.04 -5.58 3.27
C ILE A 274 3.59 -5.06 1.94
N GLY A 275 2.77 -4.31 1.21
CA GLY A 275 3.23 -3.54 0.05
C GLY A 275 4.00 -2.29 0.48
N VAL A 276 5.23 -2.10 0.02
CA VAL A 276 6.07 -0.95 0.36
C VAL A 276 6.45 -0.12 -0.88
N PRO A 277 6.67 1.20 -0.73
CA PRO A 277 7.07 2.03 -1.84
C PRO A 277 8.51 1.71 -2.26
N LEU A 278 8.77 1.66 -3.58
CA LEU A 278 10.12 1.47 -4.11
C LEU A 278 10.92 2.78 -4.27
N SER A 279 10.23 3.91 -4.31
CA SER A 279 10.86 5.21 -4.48
C SER A 279 11.77 5.58 -3.30
N ARG A 280 12.88 6.23 -3.63
CA ARG A 280 13.88 6.76 -2.67
C ARG A 280 13.56 8.17 -2.18
N HIS A 281 12.43 8.76 -2.57
CA HIS A 281 11.96 10.04 -2.04
C HIS A 281 11.89 10.00 -0.50
N PRO A 282 12.20 11.09 0.22
CA PRO A 282 12.34 11.08 1.68
C PRO A 282 11.18 10.45 2.45
N HIS A 283 9.93 10.70 2.03
CA HIS A 283 8.72 10.18 2.69
C HIS A 283 8.34 8.74 2.30
N PHE A 284 9.19 8.02 1.55
CA PHE A 284 8.98 6.62 1.16
C PHE A 284 10.01 5.70 1.82
N GLN A 285 10.93 5.06 1.09
CA GLN A 285 11.85 4.08 1.69
C GLN A 285 12.67 4.61 2.88
N PRO A 286 13.25 5.83 2.84
CA PRO A 286 13.97 6.36 3.99
C PRO A 286 13.08 6.46 5.22
N LEU A 287 11.87 7.03 5.08
CA LEU A 287 10.90 7.15 6.17
C LEU A 287 10.39 5.79 6.64
N LEU A 288 10.10 4.85 5.73
CA LEU A 288 9.68 3.48 6.05
C LEU A 288 10.61 2.84 7.07
N PHE A 289 11.91 2.75 6.77
CA PHE A 289 12.83 2.08 7.67
C PHE A 289 13.12 2.90 8.94
N ALA A 290 13.06 4.22 8.89
CA ALA A 290 13.15 5.07 10.08
C ALA A 290 11.99 4.81 11.04
N VAL A 291 10.77 4.76 10.51
CA VAL A 291 9.54 4.50 11.27
C VAL A 291 9.54 3.08 11.84
N LEU A 292 9.87 2.06 11.05
CA LEU A 292 9.92 0.67 11.54
C LEU A 292 10.90 0.56 12.74
N ARG A 293 12.08 1.18 12.65
CA ARG A 293 13.04 1.22 13.76
C ARG A 293 12.50 2.00 14.97
N ALA A 294 11.90 3.16 14.77
CA ALA A 294 11.36 3.98 15.87
C ALA A 294 10.21 3.31 16.63
N HIS A 295 9.50 2.38 15.98
CA HIS A 295 8.48 1.53 16.58
C HIS A 295 9.01 0.19 17.10
N GLY A 296 10.31 -0.10 16.94
CA GLY A 296 10.89 -1.39 17.35
C GLY A 296 10.34 -2.58 16.56
N ILE A 297 9.97 -2.37 15.29
CA ILE A 297 9.49 -3.42 14.40
C ILE A 297 10.71 -4.05 13.71
N ASP A 298 10.95 -5.34 13.96
CA ASP A 298 11.95 -6.12 13.24
C ASP A 298 11.45 -6.42 11.82
N TYR A 299 11.91 -5.61 10.88
CA TYR A 299 11.51 -5.72 9.48
C TYR A 299 12.16 -6.90 8.74
N GLN A 300 13.13 -7.60 9.34
CA GLN A 300 13.69 -8.82 8.74
C GLN A 300 12.71 -10.00 8.85
N GLY A 301 11.83 -9.99 9.86
CA GLY A 301 10.76 -10.97 10.02
C GLY A 301 9.50 -10.67 9.21
N LEU A 302 9.42 -9.51 8.55
CA LEU A 302 8.26 -9.09 7.77
C LEU A 302 8.36 -9.57 6.31
N ARG A 303 7.20 -9.67 5.67
CA ARG A 303 7.08 -10.10 4.28
C ARG A 303 6.62 -8.93 3.42
N PHE A 304 7.35 -8.68 2.34
CA PHE A 304 7.15 -7.48 1.53
C PHE A 304 6.82 -7.77 0.07
N THR A 305 6.09 -6.82 -0.53
CA THR A 305 5.90 -6.66 -1.96
C THR A 305 5.89 -5.16 -2.29
N THR A 306 5.53 -4.75 -3.50
CA THR A 306 5.41 -3.33 -3.85
C THR A 306 4.06 -2.75 -3.41
N SER A 307 4.01 -1.49 -3.00
CA SER A 307 2.74 -0.82 -2.63
C SER A 307 1.82 -0.55 -3.84
N THR A 308 2.30 -0.79 -5.05
CA THR A 308 1.56 -0.73 -6.31
C THR A 308 1.15 -2.10 -6.84
N MET A 309 1.34 -3.16 -6.07
CA MET A 309 1.08 -4.54 -6.50
C MET A 309 -0.39 -4.80 -6.87
N ASN A 310 -1.34 -4.05 -6.30
CA ASN A 310 -2.74 -4.05 -6.75
C ASN A 310 -2.86 -3.74 -8.26
N TYR A 311 -2.15 -2.73 -8.75
CA TYR A 311 -2.12 -2.40 -10.17
C TYR A 311 -1.48 -3.50 -11.01
N ALA A 312 -0.35 -4.05 -10.54
CA ALA A 312 0.33 -5.13 -11.25
C ALA A 312 -0.55 -6.38 -11.39
N LEU A 313 -1.25 -6.79 -10.32
CA LEU A 313 -2.20 -7.91 -10.36
C LEU A 313 -3.35 -7.64 -11.34
N HIS A 314 -3.87 -6.41 -11.38
CA HIS A 314 -4.93 -6.03 -12.31
C HIS A 314 -4.47 -6.02 -13.77
N GLU A 315 -3.33 -5.39 -14.06
CA GLU A 315 -2.79 -5.26 -15.42
C GLU A 315 -2.37 -6.62 -16.02
N LEU A 316 -1.93 -7.55 -15.18
CA LEU A 316 -1.63 -8.93 -15.58
C LEU A 316 -2.87 -9.84 -15.65
N GLY A 317 -4.07 -9.32 -15.36
CA GLY A 317 -5.32 -10.11 -15.33
C GLY A 317 -5.43 -11.11 -14.16
N LEU A 318 -4.44 -11.12 -13.26
CA LEU A 318 -4.39 -12.00 -12.09
C LEU A 318 -5.46 -11.64 -11.06
N LEU A 319 -5.80 -10.36 -10.94
CA LEU A 319 -6.83 -9.91 -10.00
C LEU A 319 -8.21 -10.48 -10.36
N LEU A 320 -8.66 -10.35 -11.62
CA LEU A 320 -9.96 -10.88 -12.02
C LEU A 320 -10.03 -12.40 -11.83
N ARG A 321 -8.94 -13.10 -12.17
CA ARG A 321 -8.81 -14.54 -11.95
C ARG A 321 -8.91 -14.91 -10.46
N LEU A 322 -8.30 -14.12 -9.58
CA LEU A 322 -8.34 -14.33 -8.13
C LEU A 322 -9.77 -14.19 -7.57
N LEU A 323 -10.54 -13.23 -8.10
CA LEU A 323 -11.88 -12.90 -7.64
C LEU A 323 -12.98 -13.81 -8.20
N GLN A 324 -12.72 -14.51 -9.32
CA GLN A 324 -13.72 -15.34 -9.98
C GLN A 324 -14.26 -16.43 -9.05
N GLY A 325 -15.59 -16.51 -8.94
CA GLY A 325 -16.28 -17.52 -8.11
C GLY A 325 -16.11 -17.31 -6.59
N ARG A 326 -15.72 -16.12 -6.16
CA ARG A 326 -15.60 -15.75 -4.74
C ARG A 326 -16.69 -14.76 -4.35
N LYS A 327 -17.10 -14.81 -3.09
CA LYS A 327 -17.97 -13.80 -2.49
C LYS A 327 -17.14 -12.57 -2.10
N ILE A 328 -17.42 -11.44 -2.73
CA ILE A 328 -16.63 -10.22 -2.57
C ILE A 328 -17.38 -9.22 -1.69
N LEU A 329 -16.73 -8.76 -0.63
CA LEU A 329 -17.13 -7.57 0.13
C LEU A 329 -16.36 -6.36 -0.37
N VAL A 330 -17.05 -5.25 -0.65
CA VAL A 330 -16.40 -4.00 -1.07
C VAL A 330 -16.56 -2.94 0.00
N ILE A 331 -15.45 -2.32 0.42
CA ILE A 331 -15.42 -1.35 1.52
C ILE A 331 -14.75 -0.06 1.04
N GLY A 332 -15.38 1.08 1.30
CA GLY A 332 -14.83 2.41 0.98
C GLY A 332 -15.85 3.37 0.36
N ASP A 333 -15.43 4.61 0.14
CA ASP A 333 -16.33 5.65 -0.38
C ASP A 333 -16.77 5.41 -1.83
N VAL A 334 -15.94 4.71 -2.60
CA VAL A 334 -16.23 4.32 -3.99
C VAL A 334 -16.83 2.92 -4.11
N ALA A 335 -17.22 2.31 -2.98
CA ALA A 335 -17.61 0.90 -2.95
C ALA A 335 -18.86 0.62 -3.79
N VAL A 336 -19.81 1.56 -3.89
CA VAL A 336 -21.00 1.40 -4.73
C VAL A 336 -20.62 1.29 -6.21
N GLN A 337 -19.80 2.21 -6.71
CA GLN A 337 -19.38 2.26 -8.11
C GLN A 337 -18.47 1.08 -8.46
N LEU A 338 -17.52 0.74 -7.58
CA LEU A 338 -16.67 -0.42 -7.77
C LEU A 338 -17.49 -1.71 -7.81
N SER A 339 -18.47 -1.87 -6.91
CA SER A 339 -19.34 -3.04 -6.90
C SER A 339 -20.12 -3.21 -8.19
N GLN A 340 -20.64 -2.12 -8.75
CA GLN A 340 -21.33 -2.15 -10.04
C GLN A 340 -20.42 -2.68 -11.16
N VAL A 341 -19.17 -2.19 -11.24
CA VAL A 341 -18.19 -2.65 -12.24
C VAL A 341 -17.85 -4.13 -12.05
N LEU A 342 -17.69 -4.60 -10.80
CA LEU A 342 -17.40 -6.01 -10.53
C LEU A 342 -18.58 -6.92 -10.94
N ILE A 343 -19.82 -6.50 -10.66
CA ILE A 343 -21.04 -7.23 -11.05
C ILE A 343 -21.16 -7.28 -12.58
N GLU A 344 -20.91 -6.17 -13.28
CA GLU A 344 -20.92 -6.11 -14.75
C GLU A 344 -19.85 -7.03 -15.37
N GLN A 345 -18.77 -7.30 -14.65
CA GLN A 345 -17.73 -8.28 -15.01
C GLN A 345 -18.09 -9.74 -14.64
N GLY A 346 -19.29 -9.97 -14.09
CA GLY A 346 -19.78 -11.31 -13.75
C GLY A 346 -19.25 -11.84 -12.41
N LEU A 347 -18.80 -10.96 -11.51
CA LEU A 347 -18.35 -11.33 -10.17
C LEU A 347 -19.49 -11.24 -9.14
N GLU A 348 -19.37 -12.01 -8.06
CA GLU A 348 -20.35 -12.00 -6.96
C GLU A 348 -19.94 -11.01 -5.87
N VAL A 349 -20.70 -9.92 -5.73
CA VAL A 349 -20.57 -8.98 -4.62
C VAL A 349 -21.59 -9.34 -3.55
N SER A 350 -21.13 -9.77 -2.39
CA SER A 350 -21.99 -10.20 -1.27
C SER A 350 -22.34 -9.08 -0.30
N GLY A 351 -21.62 -7.94 -0.34
CA GLY A 351 -21.92 -6.79 0.48
C GLY A 351 -21.14 -5.53 0.10
N ILE A 352 -21.59 -4.40 0.63
CA ILE A 352 -20.98 -3.08 0.46
C ILE A 352 -20.98 -2.39 1.82
N VAL A 353 -19.83 -1.88 2.27
CA VAL A 353 -19.73 -1.05 3.48
C VAL A 353 -19.19 0.34 3.10
N THR A 354 -20.03 1.36 3.26
CA THR A 354 -19.75 2.73 2.82
C THR A 354 -20.62 3.74 3.56
N PRO A 355 -20.19 4.99 3.77
CA PRO A 355 -18.82 5.52 3.54
C PRO A 355 -17.83 5.03 4.61
N VAL A 356 -16.55 5.38 4.46
CA VAL A 356 -15.55 5.25 5.53
C VAL A 356 -14.98 6.63 5.85
N ASN A 357 -15.54 7.29 6.88
CA ASN A 357 -15.22 8.69 7.20
C ASN A 357 -13.94 8.83 8.04
N GLY A 358 -12.86 8.21 7.59
CA GLY A 358 -11.56 8.27 8.24
C GLY A 358 -11.40 7.31 9.43
N PHE A 359 -10.37 7.57 10.24
CA PHE A 359 -9.85 6.60 11.19
C PHE A 359 -10.81 6.26 12.34
N SER A 360 -11.69 7.19 12.72
CA SER A 360 -12.70 6.93 13.76
C SER A 360 -13.73 5.86 13.36
N ASP A 361 -13.90 5.62 12.06
CA ASP A 361 -14.90 4.68 11.54
C ASP A 361 -14.42 3.22 11.54
N VAL A 362 -13.14 2.95 11.81
CA VAL A 362 -12.55 1.60 11.73
C VAL A 362 -13.39 0.56 12.48
N HIS A 363 -13.75 0.82 13.74
CA HIS A 363 -14.54 -0.13 14.53
C HIS A 363 -15.95 -0.36 13.98
N ARG A 364 -16.63 0.72 13.52
CA ARG A 364 -17.95 0.62 12.90
C ARG A 364 -17.88 -0.23 11.64
N VAL A 365 -16.93 0.08 10.76
CA VAL A 365 -16.75 -0.62 9.48
C VAL A 365 -16.44 -2.09 9.68
N VAL A 366 -15.56 -2.43 10.64
CA VAL A 366 -15.26 -3.82 10.97
C VAL A 366 -16.51 -4.55 11.49
N ALA A 367 -17.28 -3.93 12.39
CA ALA A 367 -18.51 -4.52 12.92
C ALA A 367 -19.56 -4.77 11.83
N GLU A 368 -19.77 -3.79 10.95
CA GLU A 368 -20.72 -3.89 9.83
C GLU A 368 -20.28 -4.94 8.82
N ALA A 369 -19.01 -4.91 8.39
CA ALA A 369 -18.41 -5.89 7.49
C ALA A 369 -18.53 -7.33 8.01
N SER A 370 -18.44 -7.52 9.33
CA SER A 370 -18.53 -8.84 9.97
C SER A 370 -19.92 -9.49 9.86
N THR A 371 -20.96 -8.74 9.46
CA THR A 371 -22.31 -9.26 9.25
C THR A 371 -22.50 -9.93 7.89
N TYR A 372 -21.57 -9.72 6.95
CA TYR A 372 -21.62 -10.28 5.61
C TYR A 372 -20.89 -11.63 5.51
N ASP A 373 -21.40 -12.51 4.64
CA ASP A 373 -20.68 -13.73 4.25
C ASP A 373 -19.86 -13.45 2.97
N TYR A 374 -18.54 -13.40 3.10
CA TYR A 374 -17.60 -13.13 2.01
C TYR A 374 -16.33 -13.98 2.14
N ASP A 375 -15.63 -14.21 1.04
CA ASP A 375 -14.31 -14.87 1.02
C ASP A 375 -13.19 -13.82 1.05
N ILE A 376 -13.40 -12.73 0.31
CA ILE A 376 -12.44 -11.65 0.13
C ILE A 376 -13.08 -10.26 0.34
N ALA A 377 -12.39 -9.38 1.06
CA ALA A 377 -12.74 -7.96 1.17
C ALA A 377 -11.77 -7.08 0.37
N LEU A 378 -12.31 -6.24 -0.51
CA LEU A 378 -11.58 -5.19 -1.24
C LEU A 378 -11.79 -3.86 -0.53
N ILE A 379 -10.71 -3.28 0.00
CA ILE A 379 -10.79 -2.15 0.94
C ILE A 379 -10.11 -0.92 0.34
N ALA A 380 -10.87 0.13 0.07
CA ALA A 380 -10.39 1.40 -0.48
C ALA A 380 -10.77 2.57 0.44
N ALA A 381 -10.01 2.73 1.52
CA ALA A 381 -10.37 3.62 2.63
C ALA A 381 -9.21 4.48 3.16
N GLY A 382 -8.16 4.73 2.35
CA GLY A 382 -6.97 5.48 2.79
C GLY A 382 -6.25 4.79 3.94
N VAL A 383 -5.74 5.56 4.90
CA VAL A 383 -5.03 5.05 6.09
C VAL A 383 -5.88 4.05 6.90
N PRO A 384 -7.20 4.27 7.13
CA PRO A 384 -8.08 3.29 7.75
C PRO A 384 -8.08 1.89 7.11
N ALA A 385 -7.69 1.74 5.84
CA ALA A 385 -7.71 0.46 5.16
C ALA A 385 -6.85 -0.60 5.85
N ILE A 386 -5.72 -0.20 6.45
CA ILE A 386 -4.81 -1.11 7.14
C ILE A 386 -5.45 -1.78 8.36
N PRO A 387 -5.94 -1.03 9.38
CA PRO A 387 -6.57 -1.66 10.53
C PRO A 387 -7.85 -2.39 10.15
N ILE A 388 -8.65 -1.89 9.21
CA ILE A 388 -9.83 -2.61 8.71
C ILE A 388 -9.41 -3.99 8.15
N ALA A 389 -8.41 -4.03 7.29
CA ALA A 389 -7.91 -5.28 6.69
C ALA A 389 -7.40 -6.26 7.76
N VAL A 390 -6.55 -5.80 8.67
CA VAL A 390 -5.97 -6.67 9.70
C VAL A 390 -7.03 -7.20 10.67
N HIS A 391 -7.97 -6.35 11.11
CA HIS A 391 -9.02 -6.77 12.02
C HIS A 391 -9.96 -7.78 11.35
N LEU A 392 -10.38 -7.54 10.11
CA LEU A 392 -11.26 -8.48 9.38
C LEU A 392 -10.59 -9.82 9.09
N ALA A 393 -9.30 -9.83 8.73
CA ALA A 393 -8.55 -11.09 8.58
C ALA A 393 -8.48 -11.86 9.91
N GLY A 394 -8.31 -11.14 11.03
CA GLY A 394 -8.26 -11.71 12.38
C GLY A 394 -9.56 -12.36 12.87
N ILE A 395 -10.71 -12.04 12.28
CA ILE A 395 -12.01 -12.65 12.59
C ILE A 395 -12.10 -14.10 12.08
N GLY A 396 -11.18 -14.50 11.20
CA GLY A 396 -10.97 -15.90 10.83
C GLY A 396 -11.44 -16.23 9.41
N GLY A 397 -10.57 -16.92 8.67
CA GLY A 397 -10.85 -17.48 7.35
C GLY A 397 -11.18 -16.49 6.23
N LYS A 398 -10.91 -15.20 6.44
CA LYS A 398 -11.12 -14.14 5.45
C LYS A 398 -9.79 -13.69 4.85
N VAL A 399 -9.81 -13.39 3.56
CA VAL A 399 -8.73 -12.69 2.88
C VAL A 399 -9.11 -11.21 2.74
N THR A 400 -8.20 -10.31 3.07
CA THR A 400 -8.44 -8.87 2.94
C THR A 400 -7.36 -8.26 2.09
N PHE A 401 -7.78 -7.39 1.17
CA PHE A 401 -6.90 -6.74 0.22
C PHE A 401 -7.14 -5.24 0.28
N ASP A 402 -6.16 -4.52 0.82
CA ASP A 402 -6.07 -3.08 0.65
C ASP A 402 -5.96 -2.74 -0.84
N PHE A 403 -7.05 -2.24 -1.40
CA PHE A 403 -7.28 -2.01 -2.82
C PHE A 403 -6.92 -0.59 -3.25
N GLY A 404 -7.01 0.36 -2.31
CA GLY A 404 -6.70 1.78 -2.49
C GLY A 404 -7.27 2.39 -3.77
N HIS A 405 -6.49 3.25 -4.43
CA HIS A 405 -6.96 3.99 -5.61
C HIS A 405 -7.13 3.15 -6.88
N LEU A 406 -6.80 1.86 -6.88
CA LEU A 406 -7.22 0.99 -7.98
C LEU A 406 -8.75 0.93 -8.07
N ALA A 407 -9.44 1.05 -6.93
CA ALA A 407 -10.90 1.18 -6.88
C ALA A 407 -11.40 2.31 -7.77
N ASN A 408 -10.80 3.50 -7.66
CA ASN A 408 -11.18 4.68 -8.46
C ASN A 408 -10.97 4.41 -9.95
N ARG A 409 -9.80 3.85 -10.31
CA ARG A 409 -9.47 3.53 -11.71
C ARG A 409 -10.45 2.53 -12.32
N MET A 410 -10.80 1.49 -11.57
CA MET A 410 -11.77 0.48 -12.03
C MET A 410 -13.19 1.03 -12.09
N ALA A 411 -13.57 1.90 -11.16
CA ALA A 411 -14.86 2.59 -11.15
C ALA A 411 -14.99 3.70 -12.22
N GLY A 412 -13.96 3.92 -13.05
CA GLY A 412 -13.97 4.98 -14.07
C GLY A 412 -13.90 6.40 -13.50
N LEU A 413 -13.48 6.55 -12.24
CA LEU A 413 -13.37 7.84 -11.56
C LEU A 413 -11.98 8.44 -11.79
N VAL A 414 -11.94 9.75 -12.03
CA VAL A 414 -10.68 10.50 -12.15
C VAL A 414 -9.93 10.44 -10.83
N HIS A 415 -8.61 10.23 -10.87
CA HIS A 415 -7.79 10.33 -9.68
C HIS A 415 -7.90 11.76 -9.11
N PRO A 416 -8.17 11.92 -7.80
CA PRO A 416 -8.12 13.24 -7.20
C PRO A 416 -6.70 13.79 -7.39
N GLU A 417 -6.59 14.97 -7.99
CA GLU A 417 -5.31 15.64 -8.17
C GLU A 417 -4.68 15.85 -6.78
N ARG A 418 -3.52 15.24 -6.56
CA ARG A 418 -2.67 15.58 -5.41
C ARG A 418 -2.08 16.96 -5.68
N ASN A 419 -2.80 18.02 -5.30
CA ASN A 419 -2.27 19.38 -5.32
C ASN A 419 -1.02 19.43 -4.42
N GLY A 420 0.18 19.34 -5.00
CA GLY A 420 1.43 19.55 -4.24
C GLY A 420 2.70 18.85 -4.71
N MET A 421 2.69 17.98 -5.73
CA MET A 421 3.93 17.44 -6.30
C MET A 421 4.09 17.92 -7.75
N LYS A 422 4.76 19.06 -7.91
CA LYS A 422 5.48 19.42 -9.14
C LYS A 422 6.94 19.03 -8.98
#